data_AF-A0A961RLR4-F1
#
_entry.id   AF-A0A961RLR4-F1
#
_cell.length_a   1.000
_cell.length_b   1.000
_cell.length_c   1.000
_cell.angle_alpha   90.00
_cell.angle_beta   90.00
_cell.angle_gamma   90.00
#
_symmetry.space_group_name_H-M   'P 1'
#
loop_
_entity.id
_entity.type
_entity.pdbx_description
1 polymer ?
#
loop_
_entity_poly.entity_id
_entity_poly.type
_entity_poly.pdbx_seq_one_letter_code
_entity_poly.pdbx_strand_id
1 'polypeptide(L)'
;MIESALFFILGFLCAAFLALMVAPAIWRRAVVLTRRKIEASVPLTLNEIEADKDRMRAEFAMSTRRLEMSVKSLKDKAAHHLADIGRYRDEIRRLGDELEERTTTVGELEAKSASLRAELKERQQQLEETEAELSDVEARLEAKALEYERMREHAEELSVTSSERQVELIARESEVERLSGDIEGLRAQRRESEAVAREREHEARAAQRELAETAKRLELAERKNERLMSSLADLEEKLDRREKDLARLRADMADGRKRIDSATREAEEAEAERADLAGDLAGMSLQMTNLLQNGTAENVEKAVGLLGEDRDRLSRQLAQANAINEKLNEQITGFQRAKSDDWQEQKRQNAILREQINDLTADVVRLTAEMEGPDSPIHAALSRSSRLEEAGEEIAAAGQVVSLADRVRALQKSAAAKAE
;
A
#
# COMPACT_ATOMS: atom_id res chain seq x y z
N MET A 1 144.52 -74.84 -167.28
CA MET A 1 143.89 -74.72 -165.94
C MET A 1 144.89 -74.79 -164.78
N ILE A 2 146.09 -75.37 -164.95
CA ILE A 2 147.12 -75.42 -163.89
C ILE A 2 147.82 -74.06 -163.68
N GLU A 3 147.96 -73.26 -164.74
CA GLU A 3 148.66 -71.95 -164.70
C GLU A 3 147.94 -70.90 -163.82
N SER A 4 146.60 -70.83 -163.90
CA SER A 4 145.79 -69.92 -163.05
C SER A 4 145.87 -70.28 -161.56
N ALA A 5 145.96 -71.58 -161.24
CA ALA A 5 146.12 -72.04 -159.86
C ALA A 5 147.48 -71.66 -159.27
N LEU A 6 148.54 -71.66 -160.09
CA LEU A 6 149.90 -71.33 -159.65
C LEU A 6 150.05 -69.83 -159.35
N PHE A 7 149.47 -68.95 -160.18
CA PHE A 7 149.40 -67.51 -159.87
C PHE A 7 148.55 -67.20 -158.63
N PHE A 8 147.46 -67.95 -158.41
CA PHE A 8 146.64 -67.80 -157.20
C PHE A 8 147.41 -68.23 -155.94
N ILE A 9 148.10 -69.38 -155.98
CA ILE A 9 148.93 -69.86 -154.86
C ILE A 9 150.09 -68.89 -154.61
N LEU A 10 150.76 -68.39 -155.65
CA LEU A 10 151.84 -67.42 -155.51
C LEU A 10 151.34 -66.09 -154.95
N GLY A 11 150.19 -65.58 -155.43
CA GLY A 11 149.54 -64.39 -154.90
C GLY A 11 149.12 -64.57 -153.44
N PHE A 12 148.59 -65.73 -153.07
CA PHE A 12 148.24 -66.07 -151.69
C PHE A 12 149.48 -66.14 -150.79
N LEU A 13 150.55 -66.79 -151.24
CA LEU A 13 151.83 -66.83 -150.53
C LEU A 13 152.42 -65.43 -150.34
N CYS A 14 152.33 -64.57 -151.35
CA CYS A 14 152.82 -63.20 -151.27
C CYS A 14 151.98 -62.35 -150.31
N ALA A 15 150.64 -62.48 -150.34
CA ALA A 15 149.75 -61.82 -149.38
C ALA A 15 149.95 -62.34 -147.95
N ALA A 16 150.11 -63.65 -147.77
CA ALA A 16 150.40 -64.27 -146.48
C ALA A 16 151.75 -63.80 -145.93
N PHE A 17 152.76 -63.66 -146.79
CA PHE A 17 154.07 -63.13 -146.42
C PHE A 17 153.98 -61.66 -145.98
N LEU A 18 153.26 -60.81 -146.72
CA LEU A 18 153.02 -59.42 -146.32
C LEU A 18 152.21 -59.32 -145.03
N ALA A 19 151.19 -60.16 -144.84
CA ALA A 19 150.41 -60.23 -143.61
C ALA A 19 151.28 -60.65 -142.41
N LEU A 20 152.16 -61.64 -142.60
CA LEU A 20 153.14 -62.06 -141.59
C LEU A 20 154.15 -60.96 -141.26
N MET A 21 154.49 -60.11 -142.21
CA MET A 21 155.41 -58.99 -142.00
C MET A 21 154.75 -57.85 -141.21
N VAL A 22 153.44 -57.60 -141.42
CA VAL A 22 152.70 -56.51 -140.76
C VAL A 22 152.07 -56.94 -139.42
N ALA A 23 151.73 -58.21 -139.25
CA ALA A 23 151.11 -58.74 -138.02
C ALA A 23 151.90 -58.40 -136.72
N PRO A 24 153.24 -58.49 -136.67
CA PRO A 24 154.02 -58.11 -135.49
C PRO A 24 153.87 -56.63 -135.12
N ALA A 25 153.71 -55.74 -136.10
CA ALA A 25 153.59 -54.30 -135.88
C ALA A 25 152.22 -53.92 -135.31
N ILE A 26 151.15 -54.53 -135.84
CA ILE A 26 149.78 -54.32 -135.34
C ILE A 26 149.65 -54.88 -133.92
N TRP A 27 150.21 -56.07 -133.66
CA TRP A 27 150.14 -56.70 -132.34
C TRP A 27 150.91 -55.91 -131.28
N ARG A 28 152.11 -55.40 -131.60
CA ARG A 28 152.86 -54.50 -130.70
C ARG A 28 152.06 -53.26 -130.34
N ARG A 29 151.36 -52.65 -131.30
CA ARG A 29 150.57 -51.43 -131.07
C ARG A 29 149.32 -51.68 -130.23
N ALA A 30 148.65 -52.81 -130.45
CA ALA A 30 147.51 -53.23 -129.63
C ALA A 30 147.90 -53.46 -128.17
N VAL A 31 149.02 -54.15 -127.92
CA VAL A 31 149.54 -54.41 -126.57
C VAL A 31 149.91 -53.12 -125.83
N VAL A 32 150.49 -52.12 -126.51
CA VAL A 32 150.83 -50.84 -125.88
C VAL A 32 149.57 -50.05 -125.47
N LEU A 33 148.52 -50.05 -126.28
CA LEU A 33 147.28 -49.33 -125.97
C LEU A 33 146.51 -50.00 -124.81
N THR A 34 146.42 -51.33 -124.80
CA THR A 34 145.76 -52.05 -123.69
C THR A 34 146.57 -51.96 -122.41
N ARG A 35 147.91 -52.05 -122.50
CA ARG A 35 148.81 -51.81 -121.37
C ARG A 35 148.60 -50.42 -120.79
N ARG A 36 148.66 -49.35 -121.61
CA ARG A 36 148.42 -47.97 -121.14
C ARG A 36 147.05 -47.75 -120.50
N LYS A 37 146.00 -48.41 -121.01
CA LYS A 37 144.64 -48.28 -120.47
C LYS A 37 144.50 -48.98 -119.10
N ILE A 38 145.11 -50.15 -118.96
CA ILE A 38 145.15 -50.88 -117.68
C ILE A 38 146.02 -50.12 -116.69
N GLU A 39 147.18 -49.60 -117.11
CA GLU A 39 148.09 -48.81 -116.28
C GLU A 39 147.44 -47.51 -115.75
N ALA A 40 146.47 -46.94 -116.47
CA ALA A 40 145.72 -45.76 -115.99
C ALA A 40 144.56 -46.09 -115.03
N SER A 41 144.12 -47.35 -114.97
CA SER A 41 142.98 -47.80 -114.15
C SER A 41 143.38 -48.64 -112.95
N VAL A 42 144.63 -49.12 -112.92
CA VAL A 42 145.17 -49.98 -111.88
C VAL A 42 146.31 -49.22 -111.20
N PRO A 43 146.26 -49.03 -109.87
CA PRO A 43 147.35 -48.37 -109.17
C PRO A 43 148.60 -49.26 -109.26
N LEU A 44 149.65 -48.75 -109.91
CA LEU A 44 150.90 -49.49 -110.15
C LEU A 44 152.01 -49.09 -109.20
N THR A 45 151.81 -48.03 -108.42
CA THR A 45 152.76 -47.55 -107.43
C THR A 45 152.23 -47.79 -106.01
N LEU A 46 153.11 -48.21 -105.11
CA LEU A 46 152.76 -48.47 -103.71
C LEU A 46 152.13 -47.24 -103.05
N ASN A 47 152.60 -46.04 -103.40
CA ASN A 47 152.13 -44.77 -102.86
C ASN A 47 150.67 -44.45 -103.26
N GLU A 48 150.24 -44.79 -104.48
CA GLU A 48 148.84 -44.58 -104.91
C GLU A 48 147.87 -45.55 -104.21
N ILE A 49 148.30 -46.80 -103.98
CA ILE A 49 147.52 -47.78 -103.19
C ILE A 49 147.40 -47.32 -101.74
N GLU A 50 148.48 -46.78 -101.16
CA GLU A 50 148.46 -46.21 -99.81
C GLU A 50 147.54 -44.97 -99.74
N ALA A 51 147.56 -44.09 -100.74
CA ALA A 51 146.67 -42.93 -100.82
C ALA A 51 145.19 -43.32 -100.95
N ASP A 52 144.85 -44.32 -101.77
CA ASP A 52 143.47 -44.82 -101.88
C ASP A 52 142.99 -45.52 -100.61
N LYS A 53 143.88 -46.26 -99.94
CA LYS A 53 143.61 -46.87 -98.64
C LYS A 53 143.36 -45.80 -97.58
N ASP A 54 144.16 -44.74 -97.56
CA ASP A 54 143.99 -43.63 -96.62
C ASP A 54 142.77 -42.77 -96.97
N ARG A 55 142.42 -42.61 -98.26
CA ARG A 55 141.16 -42.02 -98.72
C ARG A 55 139.97 -42.81 -98.22
N MET A 56 139.95 -44.14 -98.41
CA MET A 56 138.86 -44.99 -97.91
C MET A 56 138.78 -44.92 -96.38
N ARG A 57 139.91 -44.96 -95.67
CA ARG A 57 139.93 -44.77 -94.21
C ARG A 57 139.36 -43.42 -93.79
N ALA A 58 139.67 -42.35 -94.51
CA ALA A 58 139.13 -41.02 -94.26
C ALA A 58 137.61 -40.96 -94.54
N GLU A 59 137.14 -41.55 -95.64
CA GLU A 59 135.71 -41.63 -95.96
C GLU A 59 134.93 -42.45 -94.94
N PHE A 60 135.46 -43.61 -94.53
CA PHE A 60 134.89 -44.41 -93.45
C PHE A 60 134.90 -43.66 -92.11
N ALA A 61 136.00 -42.98 -91.76
CA ALA A 61 136.09 -42.17 -90.54
C ALA A 61 135.09 -41.01 -90.56
N MET A 62 134.95 -40.30 -91.68
CA MET A 62 134.02 -39.17 -91.83
C MET A 62 132.56 -39.62 -91.84
N SER A 63 132.22 -40.71 -92.53
CA SER A 63 130.87 -41.28 -92.53
C SER A 63 130.49 -41.81 -91.15
N THR A 64 131.41 -42.50 -90.48
CA THR A 64 131.25 -42.93 -89.08
C THR A 64 131.03 -41.73 -88.17
N ARG A 65 131.85 -40.67 -88.31
CA ARG A 65 131.70 -39.45 -87.52
C ARG A 65 130.37 -38.74 -87.77
N ARG A 66 129.93 -38.65 -89.03
CA ARG A 66 128.65 -38.05 -89.40
C ARG A 66 127.48 -38.88 -88.84
N LEU A 67 127.59 -40.21 -88.87
CA LEU A 67 126.61 -41.10 -88.26
C LEU A 67 126.56 -40.92 -86.74
N GLU A 68 127.72 -40.93 -86.05
CA GLU A 68 127.82 -40.65 -84.62
C GLU A 68 127.18 -39.31 -84.24
N MET A 69 127.45 -38.25 -85.01
CA MET A 69 126.83 -36.94 -84.80
C MET A 69 125.32 -36.98 -85.00
N SER A 70 124.84 -37.67 -86.04
CA SER A 70 123.40 -37.80 -86.29
C SER A 70 122.69 -38.59 -85.17
N VAL A 71 123.28 -39.70 -84.73
CA VAL A 71 122.78 -40.52 -83.61
C VAL A 71 122.78 -39.70 -82.33
N LYS A 72 123.84 -38.93 -82.07
CA LYS A 72 123.88 -38.02 -80.93
C LYS A 72 122.75 -36.99 -81.00
N SER A 73 122.56 -36.32 -82.14
CA SER A 73 121.49 -35.33 -82.31
C SER A 73 120.09 -35.91 -82.15
N LEU A 74 119.86 -37.15 -82.62
CA LEU A 74 118.59 -37.84 -82.45
C LEU A 74 118.37 -38.26 -81.00
N LYS A 75 119.42 -38.72 -80.31
CA LYS A 75 119.36 -39.01 -78.87
C LYS A 75 119.07 -37.75 -78.05
N ASP A 76 119.72 -36.63 -78.37
CA ASP A 76 119.49 -35.35 -77.70
C ASP A 76 118.04 -34.87 -77.91
N LYS A 77 117.50 -34.96 -79.14
CA LYS A 77 116.09 -34.65 -79.43
C LYS A 77 115.12 -35.59 -78.71
N ALA A 78 115.39 -36.89 -78.70
CA ALA A 78 114.58 -37.87 -78.01
C ALA A 78 114.57 -37.61 -76.48
N ALA A 79 115.71 -37.27 -75.90
CA ALA A 79 115.80 -36.87 -74.49
C ALA A 79 115.01 -35.59 -74.21
N HIS A 80 115.05 -34.60 -75.11
CA HIS A 80 114.27 -33.37 -74.99
C HIS A 80 112.77 -33.65 -75.02
N HIS A 81 112.30 -34.44 -76.00
CA HIS A 81 110.90 -34.82 -76.11
C HIS A 81 110.43 -35.67 -74.92
N LEU A 82 111.27 -36.56 -74.38
CA LEU A 82 110.96 -37.29 -73.15
C LEU A 82 110.79 -36.36 -71.96
N ALA A 83 111.63 -35.32 -71.84
CA ALA A 83 111.48 -34.30 -70.81
C ALA A 83 110.20 -33.47 -71.00
N ASP A 84 109.86 -33.09 -72.23
CA ASP A 84 108.60 -32.40 -72.56
C ASP A 84 107.38 -33.24 -72.23
N ILE A 85 107.36 -34.53 -72.61
CA ILE A 85 106.29 -35.46 -72.28
C ILE A 85 106.15 -35.62 -70.76
N GLY A 86 107.28 -35.65 -70.03
CA GLY A 86 107.28 -35.64 -68.56
C GLY A 86 106.57 -34.40 -68.01
N ARG A 87 106.97 -33.20 -68.46
CA ARG A 87 106.35 -31.93 -68.06
C ARG A 87 104.85 -31.89 -68.37
N TYR A 88 104.45 -32.28 -69.58
CA TYR A 88 103.04 -32.29 -69.97
C TYR A 88 102.24 -33.32 -69.18
N ARG A 89 102.82 -34.47 -68.84
CA ARG A 89 102.15 -35.47 -67.99
C ARG A 89 101.95 -34.95 -66.57
N ASP A 90 102.92 -34.24 -66.01
CA ASP A 90 102.79 -33.61 -64.70
C ASP A 90 101.75 -32.48 -64.71
N GLU A 91 101.68 -31.69 -65.78
CA GLU A 91 100.66 -30.63 -65.93
C GLU A 91 99.25 -31.20 -66.11
N ILE A 92 99.08 -32.26 -66.92
CA ILE A 92 97.81 -32.99 -67.04
C ILE A 92 97.38 -33.54 -65.69
N ARG A 93 98.31 -34.09 -64.90
CA ARG A 93 98.01 -34.59 -63.56
C ARG A 93 97.54 -33.49 -62.64
N ARG A 94 98.25 -32.35 -62.61
CA ARG A 94 97.87 -31.19 -61.79
C ARG A 94 96.49 -30.66 -62.17
N LEU A 95 96.22 -30.53 -63.47
CA LEU A 95 94.90 -30.10 -63.96
C LEU A 95 93.80 -31.12 -63.65
N GLY A 96 94.13 -32.42 -63.65
CA GLY A 96 93.23 -33.48 -63.21
C GLY A 96 92.85 -33.33 -61.74
N ASP A 97 93.85 -33.16 -60.87
CA ASP A 97 93.65 -32.97 -59.44
C ASP A 97 92.82 -31.69 -59.16
N GLU A 98 93.13 -30.57 -59.85
CA GLU A 98 92.35 -29.32 -59.75
C GLU A 98 90.89 -29.50 -60.22
N LEU A 99 90.66 -30.32 -61.26
CA LEU A 99 89.32 -30.59 -61.78
C LEU A 99 88.53 -31.49 -60.82
N GLU A 100 89.16 -32.48 -60.21
CA GLU A 100 88.53 -33.30 -59.17
C GLU A 100 88.14 -32.46 -57.95
N GLU A 101 89.03 -31.59 -57.45
CA GLU A 101 88.73 -30.66 -56.35
C GLU A 101 87.58 -29.69 -56.70
N ARG A 102 87.56 -29.16 -57.91
CA ARG A 102 86.44 -28.32 -58.36
C ARG A 102 85.14 -29.11 -58.48
N THR A 103 85.20 -30.38 -58.90
CA THR A 103 84.02 -31.22 -59.03
C THR A 103 83.44 -31.57 -57.66
N THR A 104 84.29 -31.84 -56.65
CA THR A 104 83.82 -32.07 -55.27
C THR A 104 83.21 -30.82 -54.67
N THR A 105 83.84 -29.65 -54.82
CA THR A 105 83.31 -28.38 -54.30
C THR A 105 81.99 -27.98 -54.98
N VAL A 106 81.83 -28.21 -56.28
CA VAL A 106 80.55 -28.02 -56.98
C VAL A 106 79.48 -28.96 -56.41
N GLY A 107 79.79 -30.24 -56.20
CA GLY A 107 78.85 -31.20 -55.60
C GLY A 107 78.41 -30.81 -54.19
N GLU A 108 79.34 -30.32 -53.36
CA GLU A 108 79.02 -29.81 -52.01
C GLU A 108 78.12 -28.57 -52.06
N LEU A 109 78.39 -27.63 -52.97
CA LEU A 109 77.57 -26.43 -53.16
C LEU A 109 76.17 -26.77 -53.70
N GLU A 110 76.07 -27.73 -54.62
CA GLU A 110 74.79 -28.22 -55.14
C GLU A 110 73.97 -28.90 -54.05
N ALA A 111 74.59 -29.76 -53.23
CA ALA A 111 73.95 -30.38 -52.08
C ALA A 111 73.46 -29.34 -51.06
N LYS A 112 74.30 -28.34 -50.75
CA LYS A 112 73.92 -27.24 -49.86
C LYS A 112 72.77 -26.40 -50.45
N SER A 113 72.80 -26.12 -51.75
CA SER A 113 71.72 -25.40 -52.42
C SER A 113 70.42 -26.19 -52.43
N ALA A 114 70.48 -27.51 -52.57
CA ALA A 114 69.32 -28.39 -52.48
C ALA A 114 68.73 -28.40 -51.05
N SER A 115 69.57 -28.50 -50.02
CA SER A 115 69.15 -28.40 -48.61
C SER A 115 68.47 -27.07 -48.32
N LEU A 116 69.10 -25.95 -48.69
CA LEU A 116 68.53 -24.61 -48.45
C LEU A 116 67.21 -24.40 -49.20
N ARG A 117 67.05 -24.96 -50.41
CA ARG A 117 65.77 -24.91 -51.13
C ARG A 117 64.68 -25.74 -50.44
N ALA A 118 65.03 -26.89 -49.89
CA ALA A 118 64.10 -27.71 -49.12
C ALA A 118 63.66 -27.00 -47.84
N GLU A 119 64.61 -26.45 -47.07
CA GLU A 119 64.33 -25.65 -45.88
C GLU A 119 63.48 -24.42 -46.20
N LEU A 120 63.77 -23.70 -47.29
CA LEU A 120 62.99 -22.54 -47.70
C LEU A 120 61.54 -22.94 -48.04
N LYS A 121 61.36 -24.07 -48.72
CA LYS A 121 60.02 -24.60 -49.02
C LYS A 121 59.26 -25.00 -47.75
N GLU A 122 59.94 -25.65 -46.79
CA GLU A 122 59.35 -26.01 -45.50
C GLU A 122 58.93 -24.76 -44.71
N ARG A 123 59.80 -23.74 -44.64
CA ARG A 123 59.48 -22.47 -43.99
C ARG A 123 58.36 -21.71 -44.70
N GLN A 124 58.29 -21.76 -46.02
CA GLN A 124 57.19 -21.19 -46.80
C GLN A 124 55.86 -21.86 -46.43
N GLN A 125 55.84 -23.20 -46.34
CA GLN A 125 54.65 -23.96 -45.94
C GLN A 125 54.24 -23.65 -44.49
N GLN A 126 55.19 -23.56 -43.57
CA GLN A 126 54.92 -23.15 -42.19
C GLN A 126 54.35 -21.73 -42.13
N LEU A 127 54.88 -20.79 -42.91
CA LEU A 127 54.35 -19.43 -42.99
C LEU A 127 52.90 -19.43 -43.50
N GLU A 128 52.63 -20.13 -44.61
CA GLU A 128 51.28 -20.25 -45.17
C GLU A 128 50.28 -20.87 -44.16
N GLU A 129 50.71 -21.89 -43.42
CA GLU A 129 49.90 -22.51 -42.35
C GLU A 129 49.63 -21.52 -41.22
N THR A 130 50.67 -20.83 -40.72
CA THR A 130 50.48 -19.82 -39.65
C THR A 130 49.67 -18.60 -40.09
N GLU A 131 49.77 -18.19 -41.35
CA GLU A 131 48.94 -17.11 -41.91
C GLU A 131 47.46 -17.53 -41.99
N ALA A 132 47.20 -18.79 -42.37
CA ALA A 132 45.85 -19.33 -42.36
C ALA A 132 45.27 -19.44 -40.93
N GLU A 133 46.08 -19.92 -39.98
CA GLU A 133 45.70 -19.95 -38.55
C GLU A 133 45.43 -18.55 -38.00
N LEU A 134 46.30 -17.58 -38.31
CA LEU A 134 46.12 -16.19 -37.90
C LEU A 134 44.81 -15.61 -38.44
N SER A 135 44.52 -15.83 -39.72
CA SER A 135 43.28 -15.36 -40.35
C SER A 135 42.03 -15.98 -39.71
N ASP A 136 42.06 -17.28 -39.37
CA ASP A 136 40.95 -17.93 -38.65
C ASP A 136 40.80 -17.39 -37.22
N VAL A 137 41.89 -17.13 -36.51
CA VAL A 137 41.86 -16.50 -35.18
C VAL A 137 41.32 -15.08 -35.24
N GLU A 138 41.72 -14.28 -36.22
CA GLU A 138 41.20 -12.92 -36.46
C GLU A 138 39.69 -12.95 -36.73
N ALA A 139 39.22 -13.85 -37.59
CA ALA A 139 37.79 -14.02 -37.86
C ALA A 139 37.00 -14.44 -36.61
N ARG A 140 37.54 -15.34 -35.78
CA ARG A 140 36.94 -15.73 -34.49
C ARG A 140 36.92 -14.57 -33.49
N LEU A 141 37.97 -13.76 -33.46
CA LEU A 141 38.06 -12.59 -32.59
C LEU A 141 37.01 -11.55 -32.99
N GLU A 142 36.84 -11.28 -34.29
CA GLU A 142 35.82 -10.37 -34.81
C GLU A 142 34.41 -10.87 -34.51
N ALA A 143 34.15 -12.18 -34.68
CA ALA A 143 32.88 -12.78 -34.29
C ALA A 143 32.61 -12.62 -32.78
N LYS A 144 33.63 -12.82 -31.93
CA LYS A 144 33.52 -12.61 -30.48
C LYS A 144 33.30 -11.13 -30.14
N ALA A 145 33.95 -10.20 -30.83
CA ALA A 145 33.73 -8.76 -30.62
C ALA A 145 32.27 -8.39 -30.91
N LEU A 146 31.70 -8.89 -32.01
CA LEU A 146 30.28 -8.70 -32.35
C LEU A 146 29.34 -9.34 -31.32
N GLU A 147 29.67 -10.52 -30.79
CA GLU A 147 28.91 -11.14 -29.69
C GLU A 147 28.94 -10.27 -28.42
N TYR A 148 30.10 -9.70 -28.07
CA TYR A 148 30.24 -8.79 -26.94
C TYR A 148 29.45 -7.50 -27.12
N GLU A 149 29.45 -6.91 -28.31
CA GLU A 149 28.63 -5.72 -28.61
C GLU A 149 27.14 -6.02 -28.45
N ARG A 150 26.65 -7.13 -29.00
CA ARG A 150 25.25 -7.55 -28.81
C ARG A 150 24.90 -7.79 -27.35
N MET A 151 25.78 -8.45 -26.59
CA MET A 151 25.57 -8.66 -25.15
C MET A 151 25.55 -7.32 -24.39
N ARG A 152 26.35 -6.35 -24.80
CA ARG A 152 26.38 -5.01 -24.20
C ARG A 152 25.11 -4.23 -24.50
N GLU A 153 24.65 -4.23 -25.76
CA GLU A 153 23.38 -3.63 -26.15
C GLU A 153 22.22 -4.23 -25.35
N HIS A 154 22.17 -5.56 -25.24
CA HIS A 154 21.13 -6.22 -24.44
C HIS A 154 21.23 -5.86 -22.95
N ALA A 155 22.43 -5.76 -22.39
CA ALA A 155 22.61 -5.33 -21.01
C ALA A 155 22.16 -3.88 -20.78
N GLU A 156 22.37 -2.99 -21.77
CA GLU A 156 21.91 -1.61 -21.73
C GLU A 156 20.38 -1.53 -21.82
N GLU A 157 19.75 -2.30 -22.73
CA GLU A 157 18.29 -2.44 -22.81
C GLU A 157 17.69 -2.96 -21.50
N LEU A 158 18.31 -3.98 -20.88
CA LEU A 158 17.87 -4.50 -19.58
C LEU A 158 18.02 -3.45 -18.47
N SER A 159 19.08 -2.65 -18.49
CA SER A 159 19.30 -1.56 -17.54
C SER A 159 18.25 -0.46 -17.68
N VAL A 160 17.94 -0.07 -18.92
CA VAL A 160 16.89 0.93 -19.22
C VAL A 160 15.53 0.40 -18.76
N THR A 161 15.14 -0.81 -19.18
CA THR A 161 13.85 -1.40 -18.77
C THR A 161 13.74 -1.64 -17.26
N SER A 162 14.84 -1.97 -16.58
CA SER A 162 14.89 -2.04 -15.11
C SER A 162 14.67 -0.67 -14.48
N SER A 163 15.30 0.37 -15.01
CA SER A 163 15.15 1.75 -14.53
C SER A 163 13.72 2.26 -14.76
N GLU A 164 13.13 1.96 -15.92
CA GLU A 164 11.71 2.25 -16.21
C GLU A 164 10.78 1.55 -15.22
N ARG A 165 10.99 0.25 -14.96
CA ARG A 165 10.22 -0.49 -13.95
C ARG A 165 10.39 0.08 -12.55
N GLN A 166 11.59 0.54 -12.19
CA GLN A 166 11.82 1.17 -10.89
C GLN A 166 11.06 2.49 -10.76
N VAL A 167 11.02 3.31 -11.82
CA VAL A 167 10.20 4.52 -11.86
C VAL A 167 8.71 4.18 -11.77
N GLU A 168 8.24 3.15 -12.48
CA GLU A 168 6.85 2.71 -12.39
C GLU A 168 6.50 2.21 -10.98
N LEU A 169 7.38 1.44 -10.33
CA LEU A 169 7.19 0.97 -8.96
C LEU A 169 7.10 2.15 -7.99
N ILE A 170 8.00 3.13 -8.07
CA ILE A 170 7.94 4.34 -7.24
C ILE A 170 6.63 5.11 -7.49
N ALA A 171 6.20 5.22 -8.75
CA ALA A 171 4.93 5.85 -9.08
C ALA A 171 3.75 5.10 -8.46
N ARG A 172 3.73 3.76 -8.54
CA ARG A 172 2.70 2.91 -7.90
C ARG A 172 2.74 2.97 -6.38
N GLU A 173 3.91 3.00 -5.76
CA GLU A 173 4.07 3.19 -4.32
C GLU A 173 3.49 4.54 -3.89
N SER A 174 3.79 5.62 -4.63
CA SER A 174 3.21 6.94 -4.36
C SER A 174 1.68 6.97 -4.53
N GLU A 175 1.14 6.22 -5.50
CA GLU A 175 -0.31 6.07 -5.70
C GLU A 175 -0.95 5.31 -4.55
N VAL A 176 -0.31 4.25 -4.05
CA VAL A 176 -0.75 3.48 -2.88
C VAL A 176 -0.70 4.34 -1.63
N GLU A 177 0.34 5.15 -1.42
CA GLU A 177 0.44 6.07 -0.28
C GLU A 177 -0.66 7.13 -0.32
N ARG A 178 -0.91 7.73 -1.49
CA ARG A 178 -2.01 8.67 -1.70
C ARG A 178 -3.37 8.04 -1.39
N LEU A 179 -3.65 6.86 -1.94
CA LEU A 179 -4.91 6.14 -1.68
C LEU A 179 -5.04 5.72 -0.21
N SER A 180 -3.95 5.36 0.44
CA SER A 180 -3.93 5.05 1.88
C SER A 180 -4.28 6.29 2.71
N GLY A 181 -3.71 7.45 2.37
CA GLY A 181 -4.06 8.74 2.96
C GLY A 181 -5.53 9.12 2.73
N ASP A 182 -6.05 8.92 1.52
CA ASP A 182 -7.48 9.13 1.21
C ASP A 182 -8.37 8.22 2.06
N ILE A 183 -8.01 6.93 2.21
CA ILE A 183 -8.75 5.98 3.05
C ILE A 183 -8.73 6.41 4.52
N GLU A 184 -7.59 6.87 5.03
CA GLU A 184 -7.48 7.39 6.39
C GLU A 184 -8.32 8.65 6.59
N GLY A 185 -8.30 9.59 5.63
CA GLY A 185 -9.14 10.77 5.61
C GLY A 185 -10.63 10.42 5.60
N LEU A 186 -11.06 9.50 4.73
CA LEU A 186 -12.44 9.01 4.68
C LEU A 186 -12.85 8.28 5.96
N ARG A 187 -11.93 7.50 6.58
CA ARG A 187 -12.19 6.87 7.88
C ARG A 187 -12.34 7.90 8.99
N ALA A 188 -11.55 8.98 8.98
CA ALA A 188 -11.69 10.08 9.94
C ALA A 188 -13.02 10.82 9.75
N GLN A 189 -13.37 11.18 8.51
CA GLN A 189 -14.66 11.77 8.17
C GLN A 189 -15.83 10.87 8.58
N ARG A 190 -15.71 9.55 8.35
CA ARG A 190 -16.73 8.60 8.79
C ARG A 190 -16.85 8.60 10.31
N ARG A 191 -15.75 8.56 11.07
CA ARG A 191 -15.79 8.62 12.54
C ARG A 191 -16.41 9.91 13.05
N GLU A 192 -16.08 11.05 12.44
CA GLU A 192 -16.69 12.34 12.75
C GLU A 192 -18.19 12.33 12.45
N SER A 193 -18.60 11.85 11.27
CA SER A 193 -20.01 11.73 10.91
C SER A 193 -20.78 10.78 11.85
N GLU A 194 -20.16 9.68 12.29
CA GLU A 194 -20.74 8.77 13.26
C GLU A 194 -20.83 9.40 14.65
N ALA A 195 -19.85 10.21 15.06
CA ALA A 195 -19.89 10.95 16.32
C ALA A 195 -21.01 11.99 16.31
N VAL A 196 -21.13 12.77 15.23
CA VAL A 196 -22.23 13.73 15.03
C VAL A 196 -23.58 12.99 15.01
N ALA A 197 -23.68 11.86 14.31
CA ALA A 197 -24.91 11.07 14.29
C ALA A 197 -25.31 10.56 15.68
N ARG A 198 -24.34 10.11 16.49
CA ARG A 198 -24.58 9.71 17.89
C ARG A 198 -25.03 10.88 18.74
N GLU A 199 -24.39 12.04 18.61
CA GLU A 199 -24.79 13.26 19.32
C GLU A 199 -26.23 13.65 18.94
N ARG A 200 -26.57 13.67 17.66
CA ARG A 200 -27.94 13.89 17.17
C ARG A 200 -28.92 12.85 17.69
N GLU A 201 -28.54 11.58 17.79
CA GLU A 201 -29.38 10.54 18.37
C GLU A 201 -29.60 10.76 19.87
N HIS A 202 -28.56 11.16 20.60
CA HIS A 202 -28.65 11.52 22.02
C HIS A 202 -29.55 12.76 22.23
N GLU A 203 -29.38 13.81 21.43
CA GLU A 203 -30.24 15.00 21.42
C GLU A 203 -31.70 14.62 21.10
N ALA A 204 -31.92 13.80 20.07
CA ALA A 204 -33.25 13.35 19.70
C ALA A 204 -33.92 12.52 20.81
N ARG A 205 -33.16 11.64 21.48
CA ARG A 205 -33.65 10.87 22.63
C ARG A 205 -33.94 11.78 23.84
N ALA A 206 -33.11 12.79 24.10
CA ALA A 206 -33.36 13.76 25.15
C ALA A 206 -34.62 14.57 24.85
N ALA A 207 -34.76 15.09 23.62
CA ALA A 207 -35.95 15.80 23.17
C ALA A 207 -37.21 14.93 23.21
N GLN A 208 -37.12 13.64 22.86
CA GLN A 208 -38.22 12.69 23.01
C GLN A 208 -38.61 12.47 24.49
N ARG A 209 -37.64 12.42 25.41
CA ARG A 209 -37.92 12.31 26.85
C ARG A 209 -38.61 13.57 27.37
N GLU A 210 -38.10 14.74 27.03
CA GLU A 210 -38.73 16.03 27.37
C GLU A 210 -40.16 16.13 26.79
N LEU A 211 -40.36 15.70 25.54
CA LEU A 211 -41.68 15.66 24.92
C LEU A 211 -42.61 14.66 25.62
N ALA A 212 -42.12 13.50 26.03
CA ALA A 212 -42.90 12.53 26.80
C ALA A 212 -43.26 13.06 28.20
N GLU A 213 -42.35 13.79 28.86
CA GLU A 213 -42.64 14.43 30.15
C GLU A 213 -43.65 15.56 30.02
N THR A 214 -43.50 16.44 29.02
CA THR A 214 -44.46 17.50 28.75
C THR A 214 -45.82 16.95 28.34
N ALA A 215 -45.88 15.87 27.55
CA ALA A 215 -47.11 15.16 27.23
C ALA A 215 -47.78 14.57 28.49
N LYS A 216 -47.03 13.96 29.41
CA LYS A 216 -47.58 13.51 30.70
C LYS A 216 -48.08 14.67 31.57
N ARG A 217 -47.37 15.79 31.59
CA ARG A 217 -47.82 17.01 32.30
C ARG A 217 -49.09 17.57 31.68
N LEU A 218 -49.19 17.57 30.35
CA LEU A 218 -50.38 17.96 29.62
C LEU A 218 -51.55 17.01 29.93
N GLU A 219 -51.34 15.69 29.88
CA GLU A 219 -52.37 14.70 30.23
C GLU A 219 -52.84 14.87 31.69
N LEU A 220 -51.92 15.13 32.63
CA LEU A 220 -52.29 15.45 34.02
C LEU A 220 -53.07 16.75 34.13
N ALA A 221 -52.72 17.77 33.35
CA ALA A 221 -53.43 19.04 33.28
C ALA A 221 -54.82 18.88 32.65
N GLU A 222 -54.94 18.10 31.58
CA GLU A 222 -56.21 17.72 30.93
C GLU A 222 -57.10 16.94 31.90
N ARG A 223 -56.59 15.91 32.59
CA ARG A 223 -57.34 15.20 33.63
C ARG A 223 -57.75 16.09 34.80
N LYS A 224 -56.95 17.09 35.16
CA LYS A 224 -57.33 18.11 36.15
C LYS A 224 -58.43 19.00 35.58
N ASN A 225 -58.33 19.40 34.32
CA ASN A 225 -59.33 20.20 33.64
C ASN A 225 -60.65 19.44 33.52
N GLU A 226 -60.64 18.16 33.11
CA GLU A 226 -61.81 17.28 33.12
C GLU A 226 -62.42 17.14 34.51
N ARG A 227 -61.61 16.97 35.56
CA ARG A 227 -62.10 16.95 36.95
C ARG A 227 -62.72 18.29 37.35
N LEU A 228 -62.09 19.41 36.99
CA LEU A 228 -62.62 20.74 37.26
C LEU A 228 -63.93 20.96 36.47
N MET A 229 -64.00 20.56 35.21
CA MET A 229 -65.20 20.62 34.38
C MET A 229 -66.30 19.71 34.91
N SER A 230 -65.99 18.50 35.38
CA SER A 230 -66.95 17.63 36.07
C SER A 230 -67.41 18.25 37.39
N SER A 231 -66.51 18.86 38.16
CA SER A 231 -66.88 19.53 39.41
C SER A 231 -67.70 20.80 39.15
N LEU A 232 -67.43 21.52 38.06
CA LEU A 232 -68.23 22.63 37.59
C LEU A 232 -69.59 22.13 37.13
N ALA A 233 -69.67 21.03 36.38
CA ALA A 233 -70.95 20.42 36.00
C ALA A 233 -71.73 19.93 37.22
N ASP A 234 -71.09 19.33 38.21
CA ASP A 234 -71.72 18.93 39.48
C ASP A 234 -72.17 20.15 40.31
N LEU A 235 -71.39 21.24 40.30
CA LEU A 235 -71.74 22.49 40.95
C LEU A 235 -72.84 23.23 40.22
N GLU A 236 -72.85 23.20 38.88
CA GLU A 236 -73.91 23.69 38.01
C GLU A 236 -75.17 22.86 38.21
N GLU A 237 -75.08 21.54 38.34
CA GLU A 237 -76.23 20.69 38.66
C GLU A 237 -76.72 20.93 40.08
N LYS A 238 -75.82 21.13 41.05
CA LYS A 238 -76.20 21.56 42.40
C LYS A 238 -76.82 22.94 42.40
N LEU A 239 -76.32 23.87 41.58
CA LEU A 239 -76.90 25.20 41.40
C LEU A 239 -78.27 25.10 40.74
N ASP A 240 -78.44 24.33 39.68
CA ASP A 240 -79.71 24.09 39.00
C ASP A 240 -80.71 23.39 39.94
N ARG A 241 -80.26 22.43 40.76
CA ARG A 241 -81.08 21.85 41.83
C ARG A 241 -81.44 22.90 42.89
N ARG A 242 -80.51 23.77 43.28
CA ARG A 242 -80.79 24.87 44.23
C ARG A 242 -81.65 25.95 43.61
N GLU A 243 -81.57 26.19 42.31
CA GLU A 243 -82.43 27.09 41.56
C GLU A 243 -83.81 26.49 41.40
N LYS A 244 -83.93 25.18 41.16
CA LYS A 244 -85.19 24.44 41.19
C LYS A 244 -85.79 24.38 42.58
N ASP A 245 -84.98 24.22 43.63
CA ASP A 245 -85.42 24.28 45.02
C ASP A 245 -85.77 25.70 45.44
N LEU A 246 -85.08 26.74 44.93
CA LEU A 246 -85.48 28.14 45.07
C LEU A 246 -86.72 28.48 44.26
N ALA A 247 -86.93 27.86 43.10
CA ALA A 247 -88.15 27.97 42.31
C ALA A 247 -89.32 27.27 43.02
N ARG A 248 -89.07 26.11 43.65
CA ARG A 248 -90.02 25.41 44.53
C ARG A 248 -90.31 26.20 45.79
N LEU A 249 -89.30 26.76 46.46
CA LEU A 249 -89.49 27.65 47.61
C LEU A 249 -90.18 28.96 47.21
N ARG A 250 -89.94 29.50 46.01
CA ARG A 250 -90.71 30.63 45.47
C ARG A 250 -92.14 30.22 45.12
N ALA A 251 -92.38 29.01 44.63
CA ALA A 251 -93.71 28.47 44.39
C ALA A 251 -94.46 28.17 45.70
N ASP A 252 -93.78 27.62 46.71
CA ASP A 252 -94.30 27.38 48.06
C ASP A 252 -94.50 28.68 48.83
N MET A 253 -93.68 29.70 48.60
CA MET A 253 -93.91 31.07 49.09
C MET A 253 -95.02 31.76 48.31
N ALA A 254 -95.22 31.47 47.02
CA ALA A 254 -96.34 31.99 46.24
C ALA A 254 -97.66 31.30 46.61
N ASP A 255 -97.66 30.00 46.91
CA ASP A 255 -98.81 29.25 47.40
C ASP A 255 -99.06 29.52 48.89
N GLY A 256 -98.01 29.76 49.68
CA GLY A 256 -98.09 30.32 51.03
C GLY A 256 -98.65 31.74 51.01
N ARG A 257 -98.28 32.56 50.03
CA ARG A 257 -98.85 33.90 49.82
C ARG A 257 -100.28 33.85 49.31
N LYS A 258 -100.67 32.89 48.47
CA LYS A 258 -102.08 32.65 48.11
C LYS A 258 -102.89 32.13 49.28
N ARG A 259 -102.29 31.34 50.18
CA ARG A 259 -102.90 30.89 51.45
C ARG A 259 -103.02 32.02 52.46
N ILE A 260 -102.07 32.96 52.48
CA ILE A 260 -102.15 34.19 53.26
C ILE A 260 -103.20 35.12 52.65
N ASP A 261 -103.25 35.28 51.32
CA ASP A 261 -104.24 36.10 50.62
C ASP A 261 -105.67 35.50 50.72
N SER A 262 -105.80 34.18 50.83
CA SER A 262 -107.08 33.53 51.13
C SER A 262 -107.44 33.65 52.61
N ALA A 263 -106.47 33.58 53.52
CA ALA A 263 -106.68 33.79 54.95
C ALA A 263 -106.93 35.26 55.32
N THR A 264 -106.40 36.22 54.56
CA THR A 264 -106.73 37.65 54.70
C THR A 264 -108.08 37.96 54.07
N ARG A 265 -108.46 37.33 52.95
CA ARG A 265 -109.85 37.43 52.45
C ARG A 265 -110.87 36.80 53.38
N GLU A 266 -110.57 35.65 53.98
CA GLU A 266 -111.42 35.03 55.02
C GLU A 266 -111.44 35.87 56.32
N ALA A 267 -110.37 36.60 56.64
CA ALA A 267 -110.34 37.54 57.76
C ALA A 267 -111.07 38.87 57.46
N GLU A 268 -111.01 39.38 56.22
CA GLU A 268 -111.77 40.55 55.76
C GLU A 268 -113.27 40.23 55.62
N GLU A 269 -113.63 39.02 55.18
CA GLU A 269 -115.03 38.52 55.17
C GLU A 269 -115.54 38.29 56.61
N ALA A 270 -114.71 37.80 57.52
CA ALA A 270 -115.06 37.67 58.94
C ALA A 270 -115.07 39.01 59.72
N GLU A 271 -114.32 40.03 59.28
CA GLU A 271 -114.44 41.40 59.81
C GLU A 271 -115.66 42.14 59.24
N ALA A 272 -116.04 41.88 57.99
CA ALA A 272 -117.28 42.41 57.39
C ALA A 272 -118.54 41.81 58.06
N GLU A 273 -118.56 40.50 58.33
CA GLU A 273 -119.64 39.86 59.10
C GLU A 273 -119.68 40.33 60.57
N ARG A 274 -118.54 40.73 61.15
CA ARG A 274 -118.49 41.38 62.48
C ARG A 274 -118.94 42.84 62.45
N ALA A 275 -118.74 43.57 61.35
CA ALA A 275 -119.22 44.94 61.19
C ALA A 275 -120.74 44.99 60.99
N ASP A 276 -121.32 44.04 60.26
CA ASP A 276 -122.77 43.93 60.07
C ASP A 276 -123.49 43.48 61.36
N LEU A 277 -122.92 42.52 62.13
CA LEU A 277 -123.47 42.13 63.43
C LEU A 277 -123.25 43.18 64.54
N ALA A 278 -122.26 44.06 64.41
CA ALA A 278 -122.09 45.24 65.27
C ALA A 278 -123.09 46.38 64.93
N GLY A 279 -123.52 46.49 63.67
CA GLY A 279 -124.60 47.37 63.24
C GLY A 279 -125.97 46.95 63.81
N ASP A 280 -126.24 45.65 63.84
CA ASP A 280 -127.50 45.11 64.37
C ASP A 280 -127.58 45.14 65.91
N LEU A 281 -126.46 44.98 66.62
CA LEU A 281 -126.40 45.13 68.10
C LEU A 281 -126.50 46.58 68.58
N ALA A 282 -126.04 47.56 67.78
CA ALA A 282 -126.22 48.98 68.08
C ALA A 282 -127.70 49.41 67.94
N GLY A 283 -128.45 48.85 66.97
CA GLY A 283 -129.89 49.06 66.82
C GLY A 283 -130.73 48.44 67.95
N MET A 284 -130.33 47.27 68.45
CA MET A 284 -131.03 46.56 69.51
C MET A 284 -130.81 47.19 70.91
N SER A 285 -129.67 47.87 71.12
CA SER A 285 -129.40 48.66 72.35
C SER A 285 -130.25 49.95 72.42
N LEU A 286 -130.61 50.54 71.27
CA LEU A 286 -131.53 51.68 71.20
C LEU A 286 -133.00 51.27 71.42
N GLN A 287 -133.34 49.98 71.23
CA GLN A 287 -134.66 49.43 71.55
C GLN A 287 -134.77 48.90 72.99
N MET A 288 -133.68 48.38 73.58
CA MET A 288 -133.64 47.97 74.99
C MET A 288 -133.77 49.17 75.96
N THR A 289 -133.31 50.36 75.54
CA THR A 289 -133.43 51.60 76.33
C THR A 289 -134.87 52.16 76.32
N ASN A 290 -135.68 51.82 75.30
CA ASN A 290 -137.10 52.23 75.19
C ASN A 290 -138.10 51.17 75.70
N LEU A 291 -137.67 49.94 76.01
CA LEU A 291 -138.54 48.87 76.52
C LEU A 291 -138.34 48.53 78.01
N LEU A 292 -137.34 49.13 78.68
CA LEU A 292 -137.17 49.07 80.14
C LEU A 292 -137.87 50.21 80.90
N GLN A 293 -138.80 50.93 80.25
CA GLN A 293 -139.63 51.96 80.88
C GLN A 293 -141.10 51.56 81.11
N ASN A 294 -141.54 50.36 80.67
CA ASN A 294 -142.84 49.78 81.02
C ASN A 294 -142.70 48.25 81.20
N GLY A 295 -142.89 47.75 82.43
CA GLY A 295 -142.35 46.46 82.88
C GLY A 295 -143.19 45.20 82.68
N THR A 296 -142.56 44.05 82.93
CA THR A 296 -142.95 42.98 83.89
C THR A 296 -141.91 41.84 83.90
N ALA A 297 -141.88 41.08 85.00
CA ALA A 297 -140.71 40.37 85.54
C ALA A 297 -140.61 38.86 85.21
N GLU A 298 -140.59 38.46 83.94
CA GLU A 298 -140.49 37.02 83.55
C GLU A 298 -139.32 36.68 82.60
N ASN A 299 -138.38 37.62 82.37
CA ASN A 299 -137.30 37.46 81.38
C ASN A 299 -135.87 37.49 81.96
N VAL A 300 -135.69 37.27 83.26
CA VAL A 300 -134.36 37.28 83.91
C VAL A 300 -133.66 35.90 83.84
N GLU A 301 -134.40 34.80 83.68
CA GLU A 301 -133.84 33.45 83.85
C GLU A 301 -133.15 32.88 82.59
N LYS A 302 -133.50 33.35 81.38
CA LYS A 302 -132.87 32.87 80.12
C LYS A 302 -131.55 33.58 79.78
N ALA A 303 -131.23 34.71 80.41
CA ALA A 303 -130.04 35.50 80.12
C ALA A 303 -128.74 34.93 80.73
N VAL A 304 -128.84 34.06 81.74
CA VAL A 304 -127.66 33.53 82.46
C VAL A 304 -127.10 32.25 81.81
N GLY A 305 -127.90 31.49 81.07
CA GLY A 305 -127.47 30.22 80.45
C GLY A 305 -126.49 30.38 79.28
N LEU A 306 -126.60 31.46 78.50
CA LEU A 306 -125.79 31.66 77.28
C LEU A 306 -124.35 32.11 77.57
N LEU A 307 -124.07 32.68 78.75
CA LEU A 307 -122.72 33.15 79.11
C LEU A 307 -121.77 32.03 79.56
N GLY A 308 -122.28 30.83 79.84
CA GLY A 308 -121.46 29.67 80.26
C GLY A 308 -120.72 28.99 79.10
N GLU A 309 -121.34 28.92 77.92
CA GLU A 309 -120.80 28.19 76.76
C GLU A 309 -119.61 28.90 76.10
N ASP A 310 -119.56 30.24 76.17
CA ASP A 310 -118.49 31.03 75.57
C ASP A 310 -117.14 30.89 76.30
N ARG A 311 -117.14 30.57 77.60
CA ARG A 311 -115.91 30.40 78.39
C ARG A 311 -115.14 29.13 78.01
N ASP A 312 -115.83 28.04 77.71
CA ASP A 312 -115.21 26.73 77.45
C ASP A 312 -114.64 26.62 76.03
N ARG A 313 -115.01 27.52 75.12
CA ARG A 313 -114.47 27.60 73.76
C ARG A 313 -113.07 28.23 73.74
N LEU A 314 -112.82 29.24 74.59
CA LEU A 314 -111.55 29.96 74.65
C LEU A 314 -110.40 29.15 75.27
N SER A 315 -110.68 28.26 76.22
CA SER A 315 -109.64 27.45 76.87
C SER A 315 -108.98 26.42 75.94
N ARG A 316 -109.73 25.89 74.97
CA ARG A 316 -109.22 24.88 74.02
C ARG A 316 -108.24 25.46 73.01
N GLN A 317 -108.39 26.73 72.63
CA GLN A 317 -107.50 27.38 71.66
C GLN A 317 -106.10 27.63 72.24
N LEU A 318 -105.98 27.86 73.55
CA LEU A 318 -104.70 28.16 74.21
C LEU A 318 -103.82 26.90 74.37
N ALA A 319 -104.42 25.73 74.57
CA ALA A 319 -103.71 24.46 74.63
C ALA A 319 -103.07 24.08 73.27
N GLN A 320 -103.74 24.41 72.16
CA GLN A 320 -103.27 24.09 70.82
C GLN A 320 -102.06 24.93 70.40
N ALA A 321 -101.97 26.19 70.87
CA ALA A 321 -100.83 27.06 70.61
C ALA A 321 -99.53 26.61 71.31
N ASN A 322 -99.64 26.06 72.53
CA ASN A 322 -98.46 25.63 73.30
C ASN A 322 -97.78 24.39 72.71
N ALA A 323 -98.55 23.44 72.16
CA ALA A 323 -98.00 22.23 71.54
C ALA A 323 -97.17 22.51 70.27
N ILE A 324 -97.42 23.64 69.58
CA ILE A 324 -96.68 24.05 68.38
C ILE A 324 -95.31 24.62 68.74
N ASN A 325 -95.20 25.34 69.86
CA ASN A 325 -93.93 25.93 70.32
C ASN A 325 -92.91 24.87 70.76
N GLU A 326 -93.36 23.77 71.36
CA GLU A 326 -92.47 22.69 71.82
C GLU A 326 -91.79 21.96 70.65
N LYS A 327 -92.53 21.70 69.56
CA LYS A 327 -91.99 21.11 68.32
C LYS A 327 -90.92 21.96 67.62
N LEU A 328 -91.07 23.29 67.65
CA LEU A 328 -90.09 24.19 67.05
C LEU A 328 -88.76 24.19 67.82
N ASN A 329 -88.81 24.01 69.14
CA ASN A 329 -87.61 24.02 69.98
C ASN A 329 -86.75 22.74 69.80
N GLU A 330 -87.39 21.59 69.57
CA GLU A 330 -86.69 20.33 69.25
C GLU A 330 -85.91 20.42 67.92
N GLN A 331 -86.44 21.10 66.90
CA GLN A 331 -85.77 21.26 65.61
C GLN A 331 -84.51 22.15 65.70
N ILE A 332 -84.54 23.19 66.53
CA ILE A 332 -83.39 24.09 66.73
C ILE A 332 -82.23 23.37 67.42
N THR A 333 -82.52 22.52 68.41
CA THR A 333 -81.47 21.77 69.13
C THR A 333 -80.82 20.67 68.28
N GLY A 334 -81.59 20.04 67.37
CA GLY A 334 -81.05 19.09 66.38
C GLY A 334 -80.05 19.74 65.41
N PHE A 335 -80.31 20.97 64.97
CA PHE A 335 -79.45 21.70 64.03
C PHE A 335 -78.11 22.12 64.66
N GLN A 336 -78.09 22.42 65.96
CA GLN A 336 -76.87 22.81 66.68
C GLN A 336 -75.90 21.64 66.92
N ARG A 337 -76.41 20.42 67.16
CA ARG A 337 -75.55 19.23 67.34
C ARG A 337 -74.83 18.82 66.06
N ALA A 338 -75.54 18.80 64.93
CA ALA A 338 -74.95 18.43 63.63
C ALA A 338 -73.80 19.37 63.21
N LYS A 339 -73.88 20.65 63.54
CA LYS A 339 -72.81 21.63 63.25
C LYS A 339 -71.58 21.45 64.15
N SER A 340 -71.75 20.97 65.38
CA SER A 340 -70.64 20.73 66.31
C SER A 340 -69.80 19.52 65.91
N ASP A 341 -70.44 18.45 65.43
CA ASP A 341 -69.75 17.20 65.06
C ASP A 341 -68.90 17.36 63.79
N ASP A 342 -69.41 18.07 62.77
CA ASP A 342 -68.64 18.41 61.56
C ASP A 342 -67.40 19.27 61.86
N TRP A 343 -67.51 20.17 62.85
CA TRP A 343 -66.39 21.03 63.25
C TRP A 343 -65.28 20.26 63.97
N GLN A 344 -65.63 19.25 64.78
CA GLN A 344 -64.65 18.41 65.49
C GLN A 344 -63.89 17.47 64.54
N GLU A 345 -64.57 16.90 63.54
CA GLU A 345 -63.94 16.03 62.54
C GLU A 345 -62.90 16.78 61.69
N GLN A 346 -63.23 17.99 61.25
CA GLN A 346 -62.30 18.88 60.53
C GLN A 346 -61.06 19.24 61.35
N LYS A 347 -61.23 19.46 62.66
CA LYS A 347 -60.12 19.78 63.58
C LYS A 347 -59.18 18.59 63.75
N ARG A 348 -59.72 17.37 63.78
CA ARG A 348 -58.93 16.13 63.92
C ARG A 348 -58.08 15.86 62.68
N GLN A 349 -58.64 16.04 61.49
CA GLN A 349 -57.91 15.87 60.22
C GLN A 349 -56.80 16.91 60.05
N ASN A 350 -57.05 18.16 60.44
CA ASN A 350 -56.03 19.22 60.44
C ASN A 350 -54.87 18.93 61.41
N ALA A 351 -55.14 18.30 62.57
CA ALA A 351 -54.11 17.92 63.52
C ALA A 351 -53.16 16.85 62.95
N ILE A 352 -53.71 15.83 62.26
CA ILE A 352 -52.91 14.76 61.62
C ILE A 352 -52.03 15.33 60.49
N LEU A 353 -52.59 16.24 59.66
CA LEU A 353 -51.82 16.93 58.62
C LEU A 353 -50.67 17.77 59.20
N ARG A 354 -50.89 18.45 60.32
CA ARG A 354 -49.84 19.22 61.01
C ARG A 354 -48.73 18.32 61.57
N GLU A 355 -49.07 17.14 62.08
CA GLU A 355 -48.09 16.17 62.58
C GLU A 355 -47.19 15.65 61.44
N GLN A 356 -47.80 15.24 60.32
CA GLN A 356 -47.07 14.75 59.13
C GLN A 356 -46.15 15.80 58.51
N ILE A 357 -46.61 17.05 58.41
CA ILE A 357 -45.79 18.16 57.90
C ILE A 357 -44.59 18.40 58.82
N ASN A 358 -44.79 18.37 60.13
CA ASN A 358 -43.72 18.59 61.10
C ASN A 358 -42.67 17.46 61.05
N ASP A 359 -43.10 16.20 60.88
CA ASP A 359 -42.17 15.07 60.78
C ASP A 359 -41.37 15.10 59.47
N LEU A 360 -42.02 15.40 58.34
CA LEU A 360 -41.32 15.57 57.05
C LEU A 360 -40.32 16.74 57.10
N THR A 361 -40.68 17.83 57.75
CA THR A 361 -39.80 19.00 57.92
C THR A 361 -38.59 18.65 58.77
N ALA A 362 -38.75 17.85 59.83
CA ALA A 362 -37.64 17.39 60.66
C ALA A 362 -36.65 16.50 59.90
N ASP A 363 -37.16 15.59 59.05
CA ASP A 363 -36.32 14.74 58.20
C ASP A 363 -35.55 15.54 57.14
N VAL A 364 -36.19 16.54 56.50
CA VAL A 364 -35.53 17.43 55.54
C VAL A 364 -34.43 18.24 56.22
N VAL A 365 -34.69 18.80 57.40
CA VAL A 365 -33.70 19.57 58.17
C VAL A 365 -32.51 18.69 58.60
N ARG A 366 -32.75 17.43 58.98
CA ARG A 366 -31.67 16.46 59.26
C ARG A 366 -30.84 16.20 58.01
N LEU A 367 -31.47 15.89 56.88
CA LEU A 367 -30.77 15.57 55.63
C LEU A 367 -29.93 16.76 55.13
N THR A 368 -30.45 17.99 55.27
CA THR A 368 -29.70 19.20 54.93
C THR A 368 -28.53 19.45 55.89
N ALA A 369 -28.70 19.16 57.19
CA ALA A 369 -27.61 19.28 58.15
C ALA A 369 -26.48 18.26 57.88
N GLU A 370 -26.81 17.02 57.46
CA GLU A 370 -25.82 16.02 57.04
C GLU A 370 -25.09 16.43 55.76
N MET A 371 -25.78 17.07 54.81
CA MET A 371 -25.19 17.51 53.54
C MET A 371 -24.29 18.75 53.69
N GLU A 372 -24.58 19.66 54.62
CA GLU A 372 -23.82 20.90 54.83
C GLU A 372 -22.58 20.72 55.73
N GLY A 373 -22.47 19.62 56.48
CA GLY A 373 -21.31 19.32 57.34
C GLY A 373 -21.26 20.13 58.65
N PRO A 374 -20.17 20.01 59.44
CA PRO A 374 -20.11 20.49 60.83
C PRO A 374 -20.22 22.02 61.01
N ASP A 375 -20.05 22.81 59.95
CA ASP A 375 -20.14 24.28 59.97
C ASP A 375 -21.51 24.82 59.53
N SER A 376 -22.55 23.97 59.40
CA SER A 376 -23.89 24.41 59.01
C SER A 376 -24.51 25.40 60.02
N PRO A 377 -25.15 26.50 59.57
CA PRO A 377 -25.88 27.43 60.43
C PRO A 377 -27.06 26.76 61.18
N ILE A 378 -27.51 25.58 60.74
CA ILE A 378 -28.57 24.79 61.38
C ILE A 378 -28.12 24.25 62.75
N HIS A 379 -26.86 23.84 62.90
CA HIS A 379 -26.30 23.43 64.19
C HIS A 379 -26.22 24.60 65.18
N ALA A 380 -25.88 25.80 64.69
CA ALA A 380 -25.90 27.03 65.48
C ALA A 380 -27.33 27.43 65.90
N ALA A 381 -28.34 27.20 65.07
CA ALA A 381 -29.74 27.48 65.39
C ALA A 381 -30.33 26.47 66.40
N LEU A 382 -30.02 25.18 66.25
CA LEU A 382 -30.43 24.14 67.20
C LEU A 382 -29.80 24.34 68.59
N SER A 383 -28.53 24.77 68.65
CA SER A 383 -27.84 25.12 69.92
C SER A 383 -28.24 26.49 70.50
N ARG A 384 -28.82 27.40 69.69
CA ARG A 384 -29.45 28.63 70.18
C ARG A 384 -30.79 28.34 70.84
N SER A 385 -31.55 27.38 70.31
CA SER A 385 -32.84 26.96 70.86
C SER A 385 -32.72 26.31 72.24
N SER A 386 -31.62 25.58 72.52
CA SER A 386 -31.38 25.00 73.85
C SER A 386 -31.14 26.05 74.94
N ARG A 387 -30.66 27.24 74.57
CA ARG A 387 -30.41 28.34 75.51
C ARG A 387 -31.68 29.13 75.90
N LEU A 388 -32.78 28.93 75.18
CA LEU A 388 -34.08 29.54 75.47
C LEU A 388 -34.97 28.64 76.35
N GLU A 389 -34.61 27.36 76.52
CA GLU A 389 -35.35 26.39 77.35
C GLU A 389 -34.86 26.34 78.81
N GLU A 390 -33.71 26.94 79.14
CA GLU A 390 -33.18 27.04 80.52
C GLU A 390 -33.66 28.29 81.30
N ALA A 391 -34.56 29.11 80.73
CA ALA A 391 -35.11 30.30 81.39
C ALA A 391 -36.62 30.45 81.15
N GLY A 392 -37.45 29.77 81.96
CA GLY A 392 -38.90 30.04 82.02
C GLY A 392 -39.74 28.89 82.58
N GLU A 393 -40.34 29.14 83.76
CA GLU A 393 -41.08 28.21 84.62
C GLU A 393 -42.41 27.65 84.09
N GLU A 394 -42.73 26.46 84.62
CA GLU A 394 -44.02 25.81 84.86
C GLU A 394 -45.31 26.43 84.27
N ILE A 395 -45.87 25.77 83.24
CA ILE A 395 -47.33 25.66 83.07
C ILE A 395 -47.69 24.20 82.77
N ALA A 396 -48.61 23.71 83.59
CA ALA A 396 -49.08 22.34 83.67
C ALA A 396 -49.85 21.84 82.42
N ALA A 397 -49.59 20.57 82.10
CA ALA A 397 -50.53 19.54 81.65
C ALA A 397 -51.74 19.96 80.77
N ALA A 398 -51.51 20.13 79.47
CA ALA A 398 -52.42 19.68 78.41
C ALA A 398 -51.72 19.73 77.03
N GLY A 399 -51.36 18.56 76.48
CA GLY A 399 -50.97 18.39 75.08
C GLY A 399 -49.60 18.95 74.71
N GLN A 400 -48.52 18.23 75.04
CA GLN A 400 -47.17 18.54 74.55
C GLN A 400 -47.13 18.55 73.02
N VAL A 401 -47.13 19.74 72.42
CA VAL A 401 -46.70 19.92 71.03
C VAL A 401 -45.18 19.82 71.05
N VAL A 402 -44.64 18.63 70.76
CA VAL A 402 -43.19 18.42 70.66
C VAL A 402 -42.63 19.39 69.63
N SER A 403 -41.75 20.28 70.06
CA SER A 403 -41.12 21.31 69.23
C SER A 403 -40.35 20.66 68.08
N LEU A 404 -40.34 21.32 66.91
CA LEU A 404 -39.60 20.85 65.73
C LEU A 404 -38.11 20.62 66.05
N ALA A 405 -37.54 21.46 66.93
CA ALA A 405 -36.14 21.35 67.37
C ALA A 405 -35.89 20.07 68.18
N ASP A 406 -36.83 19.65 69.03
CA ASP A 406 -36.70 18.41 69.83
C ASP A 406 -36.82 17.17 68.96
N ARG A 407 -37.69 17.20 67.94
CA ARG A 407 -37.81 16.11 66.96
C ARG A 407 -36.55 15.93 66.12
N VAL A 408 -35.94 17.03 65.66
CA VAL A 408 -34.65 16.99 64.95
C VAL A 408 -33.54 16.44 65.86
N ARG A 409 -33.50 16.84 67.14
CA ARG A 409 -32.54 16.31 68.14
C ARG A 409 -32.74 14.81 68.40
N ALA A 410 -33.99 14.35 68.54
CA ALA A 410 -34.31 12.94 68.76
C ALA A 410 -33.89 12.07 67.56
N LEU A 411 -34.12 12.57 66.34
CA LEU A 411 -33.67 11.91 65.11
C LEU A 411 -32.14 11.88 65.00
N GLN A 412 -31.43 12.96 65.33
CA GLN A 412 -29.96 12.99 65.37
C GLN A 412 -29.38 12.02 66.42
N LYS A 413 -29.96 11.96 67.63
CA LYS A 413 -29.55 10.96 68.66
C LYS A 413 -29.78 9.53 68.20
N SER A 414 -30.90 9.25 67.53
CA SER A 414 -31.20 7.92 67.00
C SER A 414 -30.28 7.52 65.83
N ALA A 415 -29.80 8.49 65.05
CA ALA A 415 -28.84 8.27 63.97
C ALA A 415 -27.42 8.06 64.51
N ALA A 416 -27.00 8.84 65.52
CA ALA A 416 -25.72 8.66 66.21
C ALA A 416 -25.63 7.31 66.94
N ALA A 417 -26.72 6.87 67.60
CA ALA A 417 -26.80 5.56 68.25
C ALA A 417 -26.84 4.35 67.29
N LYS A 418 -26.93 4.59 65.97
CA LYS A 418 -26.81 3.58 64.91
C LYS A 418 -25.46 3.61 64.20
N ALA A 419 -24.61 4.60 64.50
CA ALA A 419 -23.30 4.81 63.88
C ALA A 419 -22.11 4.54 64.83
N GLU A 420 -22.36 4.32 66.13
CA GLU A 420 -21.51 3.55 67.06
C GLU A 420 -21.86 2.06 66.98
#